data_AF-A0A7L8S7Z0-F1
#
_entry.id   AF-A0A7L8S7Z0-F1
#
_cell.length_a   1.000
_cell.length_b   1.000
_cell.length_c   1.000
_cell.angle_alpha   90.00
_cell.angle_beta   90.00
_cell.angle_gamma   90.00
#
_symmetry.space_group_name_H-M   'P 1'
#
loop_
_entity.id
_entity.type
_entity.pdbx_description
1 polymer ?
#
loop_
_entity_poly.entity_id
_entity_poly.type
_entity_poly.pdbx_seq_one_letter_code
_entity_poly.pdbx_strand_id
1 'polypeptide(L)'
;MNKPRHVVMQVVKRSSGSATHHVEFLMDDNFAERLRQLRSLVPPLGALNKQRDLVIDKVRVRLPNAIWRSGNEIAIDGGVDGSCIVIAAEGSFNCGGKDRRTREKLVTYNFSIARLIELHGERPEGETLYIRDGVFANDEPAESPAGRWVASMHELEVVMRVPDAPSDFDTLHDLSLRADGQPTQAGALNPHRASIY
;
A
#
# COMPACT_ATOMS: atom_id res chain seq x y z
N MET A 1 20.20 6.00 -6.35
CA MET A 1 18.76 6.19 -6.64
C MET A 1 18.01 5.24 -5.76
N ASN A 2 17.04 5.71 -4.99
CA ASN A 2 16.25 4.88 -4.10
C ASN A 2 15.23 4.11 -4.94
N LYS A 3 15.33 2.79 -5.02
CA LYS A 3 14.53 1.94 -5.92
C LYS A 3 13.43 1.22 -5.12
N PRO A 4 12.23 1.80 -4.96
CA PRO A 4 11.23 1.22 -4.09
C PRO A 4 10.57 -0.01 -4.72
N ARG A 5 10.24 -0.97 -3.87
CA ARG A 5 9.34 -2.10 -4.15
C ARG A 5 8.20 -2.07 -3.14
N HIS A 6 7.03 -2.50 -3.57
CA HIS A 6 5.89 -2.61 -2.66
C HIS A 6 5.92 -3.99 -2.01
N VAL A 7 5.69 -4.10 -0.71
CA VAL A 7 5.65 -5.39 -0.01
C VAL A 7 4.25 -5.58 0.54
N VAL A 8 3.62 -6.71 0.19
CA VAL A 8 2.28 -7.08 0.65
C VAL A 8 2.39 -8.39 1.41
N MET A 9 2.17 -8.35 2.71
CA MET A 9 2.25 -9.53 3.57
C MET A 9 0.88 -9.92 4.10
N GLN A 10 0.53 -11.20 3.98
CA GLN A 10 -0.70 -11.74 4.54
C GLN A 10 -0.74 -11.59 6.07
N VAL A 11 -1.86 -11.09 6.57
CA VAL A 11 -2.16 -10.93 8.00
C VAL A 11 -3.11 -12.03 8.44
N VAL A 12 -2.78 -12.66 9.56
CA VAL A 12 -3.60 -13.67 10.22
C VAL A 12 -4.49 -13.00 11.25
N LYS A 13 -5.81 -13.13 11.06
CA LYS A 13 -6.83 -12.85 12.08
C LYS A 13 -7.37 -14.18 12.62
N ARG A 14 -7.46 -14.30 13.94
CA ARG A 14 -7.99 -15.50 14.60
C ARG A 14 -9.49 -15.63 14.39
N SER A 15 -10.22 -14.53 14.31
CA SER A 15 -11.68 -14.55 14.25
C SER A 15 -12.30 -14.76 12.87
N SER A 16 -11.60 -14.45 11.77
CA SER A 16 -12.24 -14.30 10.45
C SER A 16 -11.46 -14.85 9.26
N GLY A 17 -10.49 -15.75 9.48
CA GLY A 17 -9.62 -16.25 8.42
C GLY A 17 -8.71 -15.16 7.82
N SER A 18 -7.76 -15.56 6.96
CA SER A 18 -6.67 -14.69 6.47
C SER A 18 -6.73 -14.37 4.97
N ALA A 19 -7.83 -14.70 4.29
CA ALA A 19 -7.84 -14.73 2.81
C ALA A 19 -7.65 -13.36 2.15
N THR A 20 -8.06 -12.26 2.80
CA THR A 20 -7.95 -10.90 2.23
C THR A 20 -7.16 -9.93 3.11
N HIS A 21 -6.83 -10.33 4.34
CA HIS A 21 -6.15 -9.46 5.28
C HIS A 21 -4.67 -9.37 4.95
N HIS A 22 -4.14 -8.16 4.86
CA HIS A 22 -2.74 -7.94 4.55
C HIS A 22 -2.23 -6.60 5.11
N VAL A 23 -0.91 -6.50 5.17
CA VAL A 23 -0.20 -5.26 5.48
C VAL A 23 0.70 -4.92 4.31
N GLU A 24 0.68 -3.65 3.93
CA GLU A 24 1.44 -3.08 2.82
C GLU A 24 2.50 -2.13 3.37
N PHE A 25 3.70 -2.15 2.80
CA PHE A 25 4.71 -1.13 3.07
C PHE A 25 5.71 -1.04 1.92
N LEU A 26 6.44 0.07 1.86
CA LEU A 26 7.50 0.26 0.86
C LEU A 26 8.82 -0.27 1.37
N MET A 27 9.52 -1.00 0.50
CA MET A 27 10.89 -1.44 0.69
C MET A 27 11.81 -0.69 -0.26
N ASP A 28 12.75 0.04 0.30
CA ASP A 28 13.76 0.79 -0.43
C ASP A 28 15.16 0.44 0.10
N ASP A 29 16.23 1.03 -0.46
CA ASP A 29 17.60 0.68 -0.06
C ASP A 29 17.87 1.04 1.41
N ASN A 30 17.27 2.14 1.88
CA ASN A 30 17.40 2.58 3.27
C ASN A 30 16.68 1.62 4.23
N PHE A 31 15.51 1.14 3.86
CA PHE A 31 14.74 0.17 4.61
C PHE A 31 15.50 -1.16 4.69
N ALA A 32 16.03 -1.64 3.56
CA ALA A 32 16.84 -2.84 3.51
C ALA A 32 18.06 -2.74 4.45
N GLU A 33 18.76 -1.60 4.43
CA GLU A 33 19.92 -1.38 5.30
C GLU A 33 19.54 -1.27 6.78
N ARG A 34 18.46 -0.56 7.12
CA ARG A 34 17.93 -0.52 8.49
C ARG A 34 17.54 -1.92 8.97
N LEU A 35 16.96 -2.75 8.09
CA LEU A 35 16.59 -4.12 8.44
C LEU A 35 17.83 -4.99 8.74
N ARG A 36 18.94 -4.81 8.00
CA ARG A 36 20.24 -5.44 8.32
C ARG A 36 20.77 -4.98 9.67
N GLN A 37 20.73 -3.69 9.95
CA GLN A 37 21.18 -3.11 11.22
C GLN A 37 20.36 -3.63 12.39
N LEU A 38 19.03 -3.65 12.27
CA LEU A 38 18.17 -4.18 13.32
C LEU A 38 18.37 -5.68 13.52
N ARG A 39 18.64 -6.44 12.44
CA ARG A 39 18.99 -7.85 12.52
C ARG A 39 20.29 -8.09 13.30
N SER A 40 21.30 -7.24 13.15
CA SER A 40 22.58 -7.40 13.86
C SER A 40 22.46 -7.16 15.38
N LEU A 41 21.42 -6.44 15.83
CA LEU A 41 21.12 -6.25 17.25
C LEU A 41 20.62 -7.53 17.94
N VAL A 42 20.14 -8.51 17.17
CA VAL A 42 19.63 -9.78 17.69
C VAL A 42 20.63 -10.89 17.35
N PRO A 43 21.53 -11.27 18.27
CA PRO A 43 22.52 -12.30 17.97
C PRO A 43 21.85 -13.67 17.72
N PRO A 44 22.39 -14.50 16.81
CA PRO A 44 21.93 -15.89 16.69
C PRO A 44 22.08 -16.65 18.00
N LEU A 45 21.00 -17.31 18.44
CA LEU A 45 20.98 -18.10 19.66
C LEU A 45 21.55 -19.51 19.41
N GLY A 46 22.88 -19.58 19.22
CA GLY A 46 23.62 -20.83 19.18
C GLY A 46 23.78 -21.49 20.56
N ALA A 47 24.33 -22.71 20.60
CA ALA A 47 24.55 -23.45 21.85
C ALA A 47 25.36 -22.66 22.90
N LEU A 48 26.33 -21.84 22.45
CA LEU A 48 27.14 -20.97 23.30
C LEU A 48 26.36 -19.81 23.96
N ASN A 49 25.32 -19.29 23.30
CA ASN A 49 24.57 -18.12 23.78
C ASN A 49 23.35 -18.52 24.61
N LYS A 50 22.89 -19.78 24.53
CA LYS A 50 21.80 -20.31 25.36
C LYS A 50 22.15 -20.37 26.85
N GLN A 51 23.44 -20.35 27.20
CA GLN A 51 23.93 -20.39 28.59
C GLN A 51 24.21 -18.99 29.17
N ARG A 52 24.03 -17.92 28.40
CA ARG A 52 24.18 -16.55 28.92
C ARG A 52 22.93 -16.15 29.69
N ASP A 53 23.13 -15.48 30.82
CA ASP A 53 22.02 -15.08 31.72
C ASP A 53 21.04 -14.09 31.07
N LEU A 54 21.51 -13.23 30.16
CA LEU A 54 20.71 -12.23 29.46
C LEU A 54 21.10 -12.15 27.98
N VAL A 55 20.13 -12.37 27.09
CA VAL A 55 20.31 -12.24 25.63
C VAL A 55 19.08 -11.55 25.03
N ILE A 56 19.31 -10.67 24.05
CA ILE A 56 18.25 -10.10 23.22
C ILE A 56 17.82 -11.16 22.21
N ASP A 57 16.63 -11.75 22.40
CA ASP A 57 16.08 -12.76 21.51
C ASP A 57 15.24 -12.14 20.37
N LYS A 58 14.66 -10.97 20.62
CA LYS A 58 13.80 -10.23 19.69
C LYS A 58 13.95 -8.73 19.86
N VAL A 59 13.78 -8.01 18.76
CA VAL A 59 13.69 -6.54 18.72
C VAL A 59 12.39 -6.15 18.05
N ARG A 60 11.64 -5.25 18.68
CA ARG A 60 10.39 -4.70 18.16
C ARG A 60 10.58 -3.22 17.81
N VAL A 61 10.27 -2.85 16.58
CA VAL A 61 10.46 -1.47 16.07
C VAL A 61 9.20 -0.99 15.41
N ARG A 62 8.91 0.31 15.52
CA ARG A 62 7.73 0.92 14.88
C ARG A 62 7.80 0.79 13.35
N LEU A 63 6.65 0.49 12.73
CA LEU A 63 6.47 0.47 11.28
C LEU A 63 5.48 1.58 10.88
N PRO A 64 5.94 2.83 10.72
CA PRO A 64 5.05 3.99 10.64
C PRO A 64 4.27 4.10 9.33
N ASN A 65 4.81 3.62 8.22
CA ASN A 65 4.22 3.80 6.89
C ASN A 65 3.49 2.55 6.40
N ALA A 66 3.12 1.64 7.31
CA ALA A 66 2.39 0.45 6.95
C ALA A 66 0.89 0.72 6.82
N ILE A 67 0.30 0.24 5.72
CA ILE A 67 -1.13 0.27 5.49
C ILE A 67 -1.68 -1.10 5.86
N TRP A 68 -2.58 -1.16 6.83
CA TRP A 68 -3.20 -2.40 7.28
C TRP A 68 -4.60 -2.54 6.69
N ARG A 69 -4.80 -3.56 5.85
CA ARG A 69 -6.11 -3.92 5.32
C ARG A 69 -6.60 -5.16 6.04
N SER A 70 -7.46 -4.96 7.03
CA SER A 70 -7.93 -6.05 7.89
C SER A 70 -9.47 -6.19 7.92
N GLY A 71 -10.16 -5.75 6.87
CA GLY A 71 -11.61 -5.90 6.70
C GLY A 71 -12.10 -5.16 5.45
N ASN A 72 -13.43 -5.07 5.26
CA ASN A 72 -14.04 -4.46 4.06
C ASN A 72 -13.97 -2.91 4.03
N GLU A 73 -13.52 -2.26 5.10
CA GLU A 73 -13.46 -0.79 5.19
C GLU A 73 -12.01 -0.34 5.24
N ILE A 74 -11.66 0.59 4.34
CA ILE A 74 -10.40 1.33 4.41
C ILE A 74 -10.58 2.41 5.47
N ALA A 75 -10.13 2.16 6.69
CA ALA A 75 -10.07 3.23 7.68
C ALA A 75 -8.98 4.22 7.25
N ILE A 76 -9.37 5.45 6.92
CA ILE A 76 -8.47 6.54 6.48
C ILE A 76 -7.38 6.82 7.54
N ASP A 77 -7.66 6.52 8.82
CA ASP A 77 -6.71 6.65 9.95
C ASP A 77 -5.97 5.34 10.31
N GLY A 78 -5.91 4.38 9.38
CA GLY A 78 -5.06 3.19 9.51
C GLY A 78 -5.53 2.15 10.52
N GLY A 79 -6.61 2.38 11.28
CA GLY A 79 -7.39 1.38 12.05
C GLY A 79 -6.64 0.49 13.06
N VAL A 80 -5.32 0.64 13.19
CA VAL A 80 -4.41 -0.30 13.82
C VAL A 80 -3.45 0.47 14.73
N ASP A 81 -3.45 0.09 15.99
CA ASP A 81 -2.55 0.64 17.00
C ASP A 81 -1.25 -0.16 17.09
N GLY A 82 -0.15 0.53 17.31
CA GLY A 82 1.14 -0.08 17.64
C GLY A 82 1.76 -0.90 16.49
N SER A 83 1.59 -0.45 15.25
CA SER A 83 2.20 -1.07 14.07
C SER A 83 3.72 -1.18 14.22
N CYS A 84 4.22 -2.40 14.02
CA CYS A 84 5.62 -2.73 14.25
C CYS A 84 6.14 -3.85 13.36
N ILE A 85 7.46 -3.91 13.23
CA ILE A 85 8.21 -5.09 12.81
C ILE A 85 8.81 -5.73 14.05
N VAL A 86 8.71 -7.05 14.17
CA VAL A 86 9.38 -7.85 15.19
C VAL A 86 10.42 -8.71 14.50
N ILE A 87 11.69 -8.51 14.87
CA ILE A 87 12.83 -9.28 14.36
C ILE A 87 13.22 -10.29 15.42
N ALA A 88 13.43 -11.52 14.99
CA ALA A 88 13.75 -12.62 15.87
C ALA A 88 15.15 -13.19 15.59
N ALA A 89 15.72 -13.88 16.59
CA ALA A 89 17.10 -14.34 16.57
C ALA A 89 17.46 -15.30 15.44
N GLU A 90 16.47 -15.99 14.85
CA GLU A 90 16.61 -16.82 13.67
C GLU A 90 16.83 -16.03 12.37
N GLY A 91 16.71 -14.70 12.41
CA GLY A 91 16.84 -13.84 11.23
C GLY A 91 15.58 -13.73 10.39
N SER A 92 14.45 -14.03 11.01
CA SER A 92 13.13 -13.76 10.47
C SER A 92 12.56 -12.47 11.04
N PHE A 93 11.55 -11.93 10.37
CA PHE A 93 10.71 -10.88 10.90
C PHE A 93 9.23 -11.18 10.67
N ASN A 94 8.36 -10.59 11.49
CA ASN A 94 6.94 -10.46 11.20
C ASN A 94 6.47 -9.02 11.43
N CYS A 95 5.34 -8.66 10.83
CA CYS A 95 4.64 -7.43 11.12
C CYS A 95 3.56 -7.69 12.16
N GLY A 96 3.40 -6.75 13.09
CA GLY A 96 2.41 -6.82 14.16
C GLY A 96 1.66 -5.52 14.35
N GLY A 97 0.42 -5.62 14.81
CA GLY A 97 -0.44 -4.50 15.15
C GLY A 97 -1.63 -4.94 16.00
N LYS A 98 -2.47 -3.99 16.40
CA LYS A 98 -3.73 -4.26 17.09
C LYS A 98 -4.86 -3.52 16.40
N ASP A 99 -5.86 -4.24 15.91
CA ASP A 99 -7.08 -3.64 15.37
C ASP A 99 -7.76 -2.79 16.46
N ARG A 100 -7.93 -1.50 16.21
CA ARG A 100 -8.45 -0.55 17.20
C ARG A 100 -9.92 -0.83 17.52
N ARG A 101 -10.70 -1.28 16.52
CA ARG A 101 -12.14 -1.52 16.63
C ARG A 101 -12.41 -2.83 17.34
N THR A 102 -11.83 -3.92 16.85
CA THR A 102 -12.08 -5.26 17.40
C THR A 102 -11.18 -5.59 18.60
N ARG A 103 -10.15 -4.78 18.84
CA ARG A 103 -9.06 -5.02 19.80
C ARG A 103 -8.26 -6.29 19.49
N GLU A 104 -8.45 -6.91 18.33
CA GLU A 104 -7.76 -8.14 17.93
C GLU A 104 -6.29 -7.89 17.58
N LYS A 105 -5.42 -8.85 17.89
CA LYS A 105 -4.02 -8.81 17.48
C LYS A 105 -3.90 -9.20 16.00
N LEU A 106 -3.22 -8.35 15.24
CA LEU A 106 -2.85 -8.59 13.85
C LEU A 106 -1.39 -9.03 13.79
N VAL A 107 -1.11 -10.09 13.04
CA VAL A 107 0.25 -10.63 12.90
C VAL A 107 0.41 -11.28 11.54
N THR A 108 1.58 -11.13 10.92
CA THR A 108 1.96 -11.88 9.71
C THR A 108 2.72 -13.14 10.09
N TYR A 109 2.85 -14.08 9.15
CA TYR A 109 3.83 -15.14 9.29
C TYR A 109 5.26 -14.57 9.30
N ASN A 110 6.18 -15.32 9.91
CA ASN A 110 7.60 -14.98 9.87
C ASN A 110 8.13 -15.12 8.44
N PHE A 111 8.91 -14.14 8.00
CA PHE A 111 9.60 -14.17 6.71
C PHE A 111 11.10 -13.89 6.89
N SER A 112 11.94 -14.50 6.06
CA SER A 112 13.39 -14.35 6.15
C SER A 112 13.82 -12.93 5.74
N ILE A 113 14.58 -12.25 6.62
CA ILE A 113 15.15 -10.93 6.31
C ILE A 113 16.13 -11.03 5.15
N ALA A 114 16.98 -12.06 5.14
CA ALA A 114 17.95 -12.28 4.07
C ALA A 114 17.25 -12.47 2.73
N ARG A 115 16.15 -13.25 2.70
CA ARG A 115 15.38 -13.48 1.48
C ARG A 115 14.70 -12.21 1.00
N LEU A 116 14.14 -11.40 1.90
CA LEU A 116 13.52 -10.13 1.51
C LEU A 116 14.56 -9.18 0.87
N ILE A 117 15.75 -9.11 1.44
CA ILE A 117 16.86 -8.28 0.93
C ILE A 117 17.36 -8.78 -0.42
N GLU A 118 17.49 -10.09 -0.59
CA GLU A 118 17.86 -10.73 -1.86
C GLU A 118 16.83 -10.40 -2.95
N LEU A 119 15.53 -10.58 -2.66
CA LEU A 119 14.45 -10.22 -3.57
C LEU A 119 14.49 -8.73 -3.98
N HIS A 120 14.83 -7.83 -3.05
CA HIS A 120 15.02 -6.41 -3.36
C HIS A 120 16.23 -6.15 -4.27
N GLY A 121 17.26 -7.00 -4.24
CA GLY A 121 18.38 -6.91 -5.17
C GLY A 121 18.07 -7.47 -6.56
N GLU A 122 17.26 -8.53 -6.63
CA GLU A 122 17.02 -9.31 -7.84
C GLU A 122 15.81 -8.85 -8.66
N ARG A 123 14.74 -8.43 -7.99
CA ARG A 123 13.45 -8.13 -8.63
C ARG A 123 13.48 -6.76 -9.32
N PRO A 124 12.74 -6.57 -10.43
CA PRO A 124 12.51 -5.25 -11.01
C PRO A 124 12.09 -4.17 -10.01
N GLU A 125 12.43 -2.93 -10.31
CA GLU A 125 11.95 -1.77 -9.56
C GLU A 125 10.44 -1.62 -9.73
N GLY A 126 9.75 -1.20 -8.66
CA GLY A 126 8.29 -1.05 -8.69
C GLY A 126 7.50 -2.35 -8.64
N GLU A 127 8.14 -3.53 -8.65
CA GLU A 127 7.44 -4.80 -8.45
C GLU A 127 6.84 -4.87 -7.03
N THR A 128 5.63 -5.42 -6.95
CA THR A 128 4.99 -5.78 -5.67
C THR A 128 5.44 -7.18 -5.25
N LEU A 129 6.07 -7.30 -4.10
CA LEU A 129 6.49 -8.55 -3.47
C LEU A 129 5.36 -9.08 -2.58
N TYR A 130 4.69 -10.13 -3.03
CA TYR A 130 3.64 -10.81 -2.28
C TYR A 130 4.26 -11.88 -1.37
N ILE A 131 3.89 -11.84 -0.09
CA ILE A 131 4.34 -12.81 0.90
C ILE A 131 3.11 -13.39 1.61
N ARG A 132 2.93 -14.71 1.46
CA ARG A 132 1.80 -15.44 2.01
C ARG A 132 2.31 -16.65 2.78
N ASP A 133 1.76 -16.92 3.95
CA ASP A 133 2.12 -18.09 4.77
C ASP A 133 3.64 -18.21 5.05
N GLY A 134 4.36 -17.08 5.04
CA GLY A 134 5.81 -17.02 5.25
C GLY A 134 6.66 -17.36 4.02
N VAL A 135 6.04 -17.41 2.83
CA VAL A 135 6.69 -17.74 1.54
C VAL A 135 6.48 -16.61 0.55
N PHE A 136 7.44 -16.41 -0.36
CA PHE A 136 7.32 -15.48 -1.46
C PHE A 136 6.38 -16.04 -2.53
N ALA A 137 5.28 -15.35 -2.78
CA ALA A 137 4.14 -15.90 -3.53
C ALA A 137 4.17 -15.58 -5.03
N ASN A 138 4.96 -14.61 -5.50
CA ASN A 138 4.95 -14.22 -6.92
C ASN A 138 5.38 -15.36 -7.87
N ASP A 139 6.24 -16.26 -7.40
CA ASP A 139 6.77 -17.37 -8.20
C ASP A 139 5.95 -18.65 -8.05
N GLU A 140 4.94 -18.66 -7.18
CA GLU A 140 4.11 -19.84 -6.96
C GLU A 140 3.16 -20.06 -8.15
N PRO A 141 2.83 -21.32 -8.51
CA PRO A 141 1.91 -21.60 -9.61
C PRO A 141 0.57 -20.89 -9.42
N ALA A 142 -0.02 -20.37 -10.50
CA ALA A 142 -1.29 -19.62 -10.44
C ALA A 142 -2.43 -20.40 -9.77
N GLU A 143 -2.46 -21.73 -9.96
CA GLU A 143 -3.47 -22.62 -9.36
C GLU A 143 -3.19 -22.98 -7.89
N SER A 144 -2.00 -22.66 -7.39
CA SER A 144 -1.67 -22.87 -5.98
C SER A 144 -2.49 -21.92 -5.10
N PRO A 145 -2.66 -22.22 -3.80
CA PRO A 145 -3.26 -21.27 -2.87
C PRO A 145 -2.57 -19.89 -2.92
N ALA A 146 -1.24 -19.85 -2.99
CA ALA A 146 -0.48 -18.61 -3.04
C ALA A 146 -0.75 -17.81 -4.33
N GLY A 147 -0.72 -18.47 -5.50
CA GLY A 147 -1.03 -17.84 -6.78
C GLY A 147 -2.46 -17.28 -6.84
N ARG A 148 -3.45 -18.04 -6.36
CA ARG A 148 -4.85 -17.57 -6.28
C ARG A 148 -5.03 -16.38 -5.35
N TRP A 149 -4.22 -16.28 -4.30
CA TRP A 149 -4.24 -15.14 -3.40
C TRP A 149 -3.59 -13.90 -4.01
N VAL A 150 -2.47 -14.07 -4.73
CA VAL A 150 -1.88 -12.97 -5.51
C VAL A 150 -2.89 -12.43 -6.52
N ALA A 151 -3.60 -13.32 -7.23
CA ALA A 151 -4.66 -12.93 -8.15
C ALA A 151 -5.79 -12.13 -7.45
N SER A 152 -6.25 -12.58 -6.28
CA SER A 152 -7.28 -11.85 -5.53
C SER A 152 -6.80 -10.51 -4.98
N MET A 153 -5.50 -10.35 -4.69
CA MET A 153 -4.92 -9.04 -4.32
C MET A 153 -4.91 -8.08 -5.50
N HIS A 154 -4.60 -8.55 -6.71
CA HIS A 154 -4.69 -7.71 -7.93
C HIS A 154 -6.14 -7.29 -8.22
N GLU A 155 -7.10 -8.20 -8.10
CA GLU A 155 -8.51 -7.86 -8.27
C GLU A 155 -8.97 -6.82 -7.24
N LEU A 156 -8.54 -6.97 -5.98
CA LEU A 156 -8.83 -6.01 -4.92
C LEU A 156 -8.20 -4.63 -5.21
N GLU A 157 -6.96 -4.59 -5.68
CA GLU A 157 -6.29 -3.34 -6.07
C GLU A 157 -7.05 -2.62 -7.19
N VAL A 158 -7.53 -3.37 -8.19
CA VAL A 158 -8.33 -2.81 -9.30
C VAL A 158 -9.65 -2.23 -8.80
N VAL A 159 -10.34 -2.90 -7.89
CA VAL A 159 -11.61 -2.41 -7.31
C VAL A 159 -11.38 -1.19 -6.41
N MET A 160 -10.23 -1.11 -5.75
CA MET A 160 -9.89 -0.04 -4.81
C MET A 160 -9.35 1.22 -5.47
N ARG A 161 -8.82 1.13 -6.70
CA ARG A 161 -8.59 2.31 -7.53
C ARG A 161 -9.95 2.85 -7.95
N VAL A 162 -10.43 3.86 -7.22
CA VAL A 162 -11.52 4.73 -7.68
C VAL A 162 -11.14 5.16 -9.09
N PRO A 163 -11.93 4.87 -10.14
CA PRO A 163 -11.68 5.45 -11.45
C PRO A 163 -11.68 6.95 -11.24
N ASP A 164 -10.61 7.65 -11.64
CA ASP A 164 -10.65 9.10 -11.75
C ASP A 164 -11.92 9.43 -12.52
N ALA A 165 -12.94 9.95 -11.82
CA ALA A 165 -14.13 10.42 -12.49
C ALA A 165 -13.63 11.45 -13.50
N PRO A 166 -14.01 11.36 -14.78
CA PRO A 166 -13.61 12.37 -15.75
C PRO A 166 -14.05 13.71 -15.17
N SER A 167 -13.06 14.56 -14.91
CA SER A 167 -13.27 15.87 -14.32
C SER A 167 -14.28 16.63 -15.19
N ASP A 168 -15.42 17.04 -14.60
CA ASP A 168 -16.46 17.85 -15.25
C ASP A 168 -15.94 19.19 -15.82
N PHE A 169 -14.67 19.53 -15.57
CA PHE A 169 -14.03 20.74 -16.05
C PHE A 169 -13.78 20.78 -17.57
N ASP A 170 -13.85 19.65 -18.27
CA ASP A 170 -13.64 19.58 -19.73
C ASP A 170 -14.88 19.98 -20.55
N THR A 171 -15.98 20.38 -19.90
CA THR A 171 -17.20 20.88 -20.58
C THR A 171 -17.33 22.41 -20.61
N LEU A 172 -16.36 23.16 -20.08
CA LEU A 172 -16.43 24.62 -19.96
C LEU A 172 -15.65 25.42 -21.01
N HIS A 173 -15.36 24.83 -22.17
CA HIS A 173 -14.75 25.54 -23.31
C HIS A 173 -15.72 25.83 -24.45
N ASP A 174 -16.89 26.41 -24.18
CA ASP A 174 -17.64 27.13 -25.23
C ASP A 174 -18.50 28.31 -24.74
N LEU A 175 -17.94 29.16 -23.88
CA LEU A 175 -18.50 30.48 -23.60
C LEU A 175 -17.49 31.58 -23.92
N SER A 176 -17.11 31.68 -25.19
CA SER A 176 -16.41 32.86 -25.71
C SER A 176 -17.43 33.84 -26.32
N LEU A 177 -17.87 34.75 -25.45
CA LEU A 177 -18.00 36.20 -25.68
C LEU A 177 -18.43 36.67 -27.08
N ARG A 178 -19.70 37.08 -27.20
CA ARG A 178 -20.14 38.06 -28.21
C ARG A 178 -19.23 39.31 -28.15
N ALA A 179 -18.51 39.58 -29.23
CA ALA A 179 -17.85 40.86 -29.47
C ALA A 179 -18.66 41.65 -30.51
N ASP A 180 -19.11 42.84 -30.12
CA ASP A 180 -19.69 43.86 -31.00
C ASP A 180 -18.61 44.55 -31.86
N GLY A 181 -18.99 44.89 -33.10
CA GLY A 181 -18.29 45.81 -34.03
C GLY A 181 -17.72 45.10 -35.27
N GLN A 182 -17.95 45.50 -36.54
CA GLN A 182 -18.38 46.77 -37.13
C GLN A 182 -18.67 46.53 -38.66
N PRO A 183 -18.84 47.54 -39.56
CA PRO A 183 -20.08 47.79 -40.32
C PRO A 183 -19.98 47.54 -41.85
N THR A 184 -21.10 47.26 -42.54
CA THR A 184 -21.26 47.61 -43.98
C THR A 184 -22.73 47.67 -44.43
N GLN A 185 -23.12 48.88 -44.86
CA GLN A 185 -24.15 49.31 -45.82
C GLN A 185 -25.23 48.33 -46.29
N ALA A 186 -26.50 48.73 -46.14
CA ALA A 186 -27.35 49.17 -47.27
C ALA A 186 -28.78 49.52 -46.81
N GLY A 187 -29.31 50.64 -47.32
CA GLY A 187 -30.74 50.72 -47.67
C GLY A 187 -31.71 51.33 -46.65
N ALA A 188 -31.84 52.67 -46.73
CA ALA A 188 -33.11 53.37 -46.98
C ALA A 188 -34.26 53.35 -45.94
N LEU A 189 -34.73 54.58 -45.65
CA LEU A 189 -36.09 55.02 -45.30
C LEU A 189 -36.51 55.06 -43.81
N ASN A 190 -36.38 56.27 -43.25
CA ASN A 190 -37.27 56.89 -42.26
C ASN A 190 -38.75 56.91 -42.77
N PRO A 191 -39.77 57.37 -41.99
CA PRO A 191 -39.98 57.39 -40.53
C PRO A 191 -41.45 57.00 -40.17
N HIS A 192 -41.86 57.32 -38.94
CA HIS A 192 -43.24 57.34 -38.37
C HIS A 192 -43.68 56.05 -37.68
N ARG A 193 -44.26 56.05 -36.48
CA ARG A 193 -44.71 57.11 -35.56
C ARG A 193 -45.19 56.38 -34.28
N ALA A 194 -45.01 57.04 -33.13
CA ALA A 194 -45.78 57.02 -31.87
C ALA A 194 -46.94 56.00 -31.74
N SER A 195 -47.28 55.41 -30.59
CA SER A 195 -46.90 55.51 -29.19
C SER A 195 -47.68 54.40 -28.44
N ILE A 196 -47.06 53.79 -27.43
CA ILE A 196 -47.60 53.29 -26.16
C ILE A 196 -49.10 52.91 -26.13
N TYR A 197 -49.41 51.60 -26.08
CA TYR A 197 -49.82 50.83 -24.89
C TYR A 197 -49.94 49.34 -25.26
#